data_AF-A0A0P0UTI3-F1
#
_entry.id   AF-A0A0P0UTI3-F1
#
_cell.length_a   1.000
_cell.length_b   1.000
_cell.length_c   1.000
_cell.angle_alpha   90.00
_cell.angle_beta   90.00
_cell.angle_gamma   90.00
#
_symmetry.space_group_name_H-M   'P 1'
#
loop_
_entity.id
_entity.type
_entity.pdbx_description
1 polymer ?
#
loop_
_entity_poly.entity_id
_entity_poly.type
_entity_poly.pdbx_seq_one_letter_code
_entity_poly.pdbx_strand_id
1 'polypeptide(L)'
;MVWYKNSITEDNKAELHKLACQGERKSNSPWHIINLYNCEENTLFIPYQLWSGADWNGDKNSACMHKANTSFYVNENSGTTIKGPKKWLNPKTNQEIEVWFREKMNGSKQQFFTCNEKGIGRVYDSRRGGRYYKLGRCKFPAGFGWSIGVQRKCKSTMIEIIKIDLNSDNDLSAIEFKWWYKNKKGKHIHDHTYRYEAGYGSTNAWKQ
;
A
#
# COMPACT_ATOMS: atom_id res chain seq x y z
N MET A 1 16.37 14.11 -9.64
CA MET A 1 15.26 13.89 -10.60
C MET A 1 15.33 12.43 -11.00
N VAL A 2 14.42 11.59 -10.47
CA VAL A 2 14.38 10.15 -10.81
C VAL A 2 13.62 10.04 -12.13
N TRP A 3 14.29 9.58 -13.18
CA TRP A 3 13.66 9.37 -14.49
C TRP A 3 12.96 8.02 -14.49
N TYR A 4 11.63 8.01 -14.51
CA TYR A 4 10.86 6.79 -14.69
C TYR A 4 11.00 6.33 -16.13
N LYS A 5 11.56 5.13 -16.35
CA LYS A 5 11.78 4.62 -17.70
C LYS A 5 10.48 4.06 -18.27
N ASN A 6 9.72 3.35 -17.44
CA ASN A 6 8.50 2.66 -17.86
C ASN A 6 7.37 2.92 -16.87
N SER A 7 6.35 3.66 -17.32
CA SER A 7 5.07 3.80 -16.64
C SER A 7 4.08 2.80 -17.22
N ILE A 8 3.59 1.89 -16.39
CA ILE A 8 2.70 0.82 -16.79
C ILE A 8 1.31 1.09 -16.20
N THR A 9 0.32 1.10 -17.06
CA THR A 9 -1.10 1.32 -16.78
C THR A 9 -1.91 0.13 -17.28
N GLU A 10 -3.24 0.21 -17.23
CA GLU A 10 -4.09 -0.87 -17.76
C GLU A 10 -3.86 -1.13 -19.25
N ASP A 11 -3.65 -0.07 -20.04
CA ASP A 11 -3.53 -0.13 -21.51
C ASP A 11 -2.29 -0.89 -21.98
N ASN A 12 -1.19 -0.85 -21.20
CA ASN A 12 0.07 -1.53 -21.50
C ASN A 12 0.46 -2.57 -20.44
N LYS A 13 -0.48 -3.10 -19.64
CA LYS A 13 -0.16 -4.07 -18.57
C LYS A 13 0.51 -5.36 -19.05
N ALA A 14 0.37 -5.71 -20.34
CA ALA A 14 1.10 -6.83 -20.94
C ALA A 14 2.62 -6.62 -20.95
N GLU A 15 3.07 -5.36 -20.98
CA GLU A 15 4.49 -5.00 -20.87
C GLU A 15 5.07 -5.40 -19.51
N LEU A 16 4.29 -5.27 -18.42
CA LEU A 16 4.72 -5.73 -17.09
C LEU A 16 5.03 -7.22 -17.09
N HIS A 17 4.12 -8.02 -17.67
CA HIS A 17 4.32 -9.46 -17.78
C HIS A 17 5.56 -9.77 -18.62
N LYS A 18 5.73 -9.06 -19.74
CA LYS A 18 6.91 -9.22 -20.60
C LYS A 18 8.21 -8.96 -19.82
N LEU A 19 8.31 -7.82 -19.14
CA LEU A 19 9.47 -7.42 -18.35
C LEU A 19 9.73 -8.38 -17.17
N ALA A 20 8.67 -8.93 -16.59
CA ALA A 20 8.77 -9.82 -15.43
C ALA A 20 9.07 -11.28 -15.77
N CYS A 21 8.65 -11.76 -16.95
CA CYS A 21 8.60 -13.18 -17.26
C CYS A 21 9.50 -13.57 -18.44
N GLN A 22 10.04 -12.61 -19.19
CA GLN A 22 10.97 -12.85 -20.28
C GLN A 22 12.37 -12.35 -19.89
N GLY A 23 13.26 -13.25 -19.49
CA GLY A 23 14.64 -12.89 -19.15
C GLY A 23 15.24 -13.69 -17.98
N GLU A 24 16.22 -13.08 -17.31
CA GLU A 24 16.87 -13.65 -16.12
C GLU A 24 15.83 -14.00 -15.04
N ARG A 25 16.04 -15.15 -14.39
CA ARG A 25 15.05 -15.71 -13.46
C ARG A 25 15.07 -15.07 -12.06
N LYS A 26 16.12 -14.31 -11.72
CA LYS A 26 16.29 -13.65 -10.41
C LYS A 26 17.19 -12.43 -10.53
N SER A 27 16.91 -11.40 -9.72
CA SER A 27 17.71 -10.19 -9.58
C SER A 27 18.12 -10.05 -8.12
N ASN A 28 19.30 -9.48 -7.88
CA ASN A 28 19.79 -9.19 -6.54
C ASN A 28 19.01 -8.05 -5.87
N SER A 29 18.33 -7.19 -6.65
CA SER A 29 17.47 -6.16 -6.09
C SER A 29 16.15 -6.78 -5.63
N PRO A 30 15.75 -6.65 -4.35
CA PRO A 30 14.46 -7.17 -3.88
C PRO A 30 13.28 -6.50 -4.60
N TRP A 31 13.47 -5.26 -5.06
CA TRP A 31 12.45 -4.45 -5.73
C TRP A 31 12.28 -4.76 -7.22
N HIS A 32 13.17 -5.56 -7.81
CA HIS A 32 13.10 -5.90 -9.23
C HIS A 32 11.78 -6.60 -9.56
N ILE A 33 11.16 -6.24 -10.68
CA ILE A 33 9.81 -6.71 -11.01
C ILE A 33 9.70 -8.24 -11.10
N ILE A 34 10.75 -8.92 -11.57
CA ILE A 34 10.82 -10.40 -11.62
C ILE A 34 10.71 -11.06 -10.24
N ASN A 35 11.11 -10.37 -9.16
CA ASN A 35 11.01 -10.88 -7.80
C ASN A 35 9.62 -10.64 -7.19
N LEU A 36 8.87 -9.67 -7.72
CA LEU A 36 7.56 -9.24 -7.23
C LEU A 36 6.39 -9.87 -7.98
N TYR A 37 6.56 -10.13 -9.26
CA TYR A 37 5.49 -10.58 -10.15
C TYR A 37 5.37 -12.11 -10.20
N ASN A 38 4.15 -12.61 -10.26
CA ASN A 38 3.82 -14.00 -10.49
C ASN A 38 3.33 -14.17 -11.94
N CYS A 39 4.16 -14.82 -12.76
CA CYS A 39 3.90 -15.06 -14.17
C CYS A 39 2.69 -15.98 -14.44
N GLU A 40 2.42 -16.94 -13.55
CA GLU A 40 1.32 -17.89 -13.73
C GLU A 40 -0.03 -17.24 -13.44
N GLU A 41 -0.08 -16.45 -12.37
CA GLU A 41 -1.32 -15.81 -11.92
C GLU A 41 -1.56 -14.43 -12.56
N ASN A 42 -0.55 -13.88 -13.24
CA ASN A 42 -0.54 -12.49 -13.73
C ASN A 42 -0.82 -11.46 -12.61
N THR A 43 -0.21 -11.69 -11.44
CA THR A 43 -0.38 -10.84 -10.26
C THR A 43 0.95 -10.37 -9.69
N LEU A 44 0.89 -9.33 -8.87
CA LEU A 44 1.99 -8.69 -8.20
C LEU A 44 1.87 -8.88 -6.69
N PHE A 45 2.99 -9.18 -6.04
CA PHE A 45 3.17 -8.95 -4.62
C PHE A 45 3.51 -7.47 -4.38
N ILE A 46 2.75 -6.79 -3.54
CA ILE A 46 3.01 -5.40 -3.12
C ILE A 46 3.61 -5.42 -1.70
N PRO A 47 4.91 -5.13 -1.53
CA PRO A 47 5.53 -5.09 -0.20
C PRO A 47 4.81 -4.10 0.74
N TYR A 48 4.56 -4.51 1.98
CA TYR A 48 3.96 -3.65 3.02
C TYR A 48 4.84 -2.42 3.31
N GLN A 49 6.13 -2.55 3.05
CA GLN A 49 7.17 -1.54 3.18
C GLN A 49 6.99 -0.36 2.23
N LEU A 50 6.29 -0.53 1.09
CA LEU A 50 5.89 0.59 0.22
C LEU A 50 4.96 1.56 0.92
N TRP A 51 4.13 1.06 1.85
CA TRP A 51 3.24 1.92 2.62
C TRP A 51 3.98 2.59 3.78
N SER A 52 4.83 1.84 4.48
CA SER A 52 5.52 2.33 5.68
C SER A 52 6.76 3.16 5.36
N GLY A 53 7.39 2.99 4.21
CA GLY A 53 8.70 3.55 3.88
C GLY A 53 9.87 2.84 4.57
N ALA A 54 9.65 1.65 5.14
CA ALA A 54 10.73 0.86 5.75
C ALA A 54 11.54 0.11 4.68
N ASP A 55 12.75 -0.32 5.03
CA ASP A 55 13.55 -1.18 4.16
C ASP A 55 12.89 -2.56 4.00
N TRP A 56 13.00 -3.11 2.79
CA TRP A 56 12.52 -4.45 2.48
C TRP A 56 13.62 -5.28 1.85
N ASN A 57 13.76 -6.51 2.32
CA ASN A 57 14.82 -7.44 1.93
C ASN A 57 14.40 -8.47 0.86
N GLY A 58 13.17 -8.36 0.34
CA GLY A 58 12.65 -9.32 -0.64
C GLY A 58 11.86 -10.49 -0.05
N ASP A 59 11.78 -10.64 1.27
CA ASP A 59 11.04 -11.74 1.89
C ASP A 59 9.52 -11.49 1.83
N LYS A 60 8.86 -12.21 0.91
CA LYS A 60 7.42 -12.19 0.70
C LYS A 60 6.63 -13.05 1.71
N ASN A 61 7.32 -13.91 2.46
CA ASN A 61 6.73 -14.82 3.45
C ASN A 61 6.83 -14.28 4.88
N SER A 62 7.60 -13.22 5.09
CA SER A 62 7.69 -12.52 6.37
C SER A 62 6.31 -12.08 6.88
N ALA A 63 6.18 -12.00 8.21
CA ALA A 63 4.97 -11.48 8.83
C ALA A 63 4.68 -10.07 8.29
N CYS A 64 3.44 -9.86 7.85
CA CYS A 64 3.03 -8.59 7.27
C CYS A 64 3.28 -7.40 8.22
N MET A 65 3.14 -7.61 9.54
CA MET A 65 3.44 -6.64 10.60
C MET A 65 4.97 -6.48 10.81
N HIS A 66 5.65 -5.83 9.88
CA HIS A 66 7.08 -5.53 9.97
C HIS A 66 7.38 -4.32 10.87
N LYS A 67 8.59 -4.28 11.43
CA LYS A 67 9.08 -3.13 12.20
C LYS A 67 9.19 -1.90 11.30
N ALA A 68 8.57 -0.80 11.72
CA ALA A 68 8.66 0.50 11.07
C ALA A 68 8.98 1.58 12.10
N ASN A 69 9.91 2.46 11.75
CA ASN A 69 10.19 3.71 12.45
C ASN A 69 10.67 4.74 11.42
N THR A 70 9.74 5.20 10.61
CA THR A 70 10.00 5.96 9.38
C THR A 70 9.27 7.28 9.42
N SER A 71 9.84 8.27 8.75
CA SER A 71 9.31 9.63 8.67
C SER A 71 9.45 10.11 7.24
N PHE A 72 8.35 10.57 6.64
CA PHE A 72 8.31 11.05 5.26
C PHE A 72 7.23 12.12 5.08
N TYR A 73 7.30 12.85 3.97
CA TYR A 73 6.34 13.89 3.62
C TYR A 73 5.28 13.34 2.67
N VAL A 74 4.02 13.65 2.94
CA VAL A 74 2.91 13.36 2.03
C VAL A 74 2.53 14.64 1.29
N ASN A 75 2.42 14.59 -0.04
CA ASN A 75 2.25 15.74 -0.92
C ASN A 75 3.30 16.83 -0.65
N GLU A 76 4.54 16.42 -0.36
CA GLU A 76 5.72 17.27 -0.08
C GLU A 76 5.62 18.17 1.18
N ASN A 77 4.44 18.41 1.73
CA ASN A 77 4.22 19.41 2.78
C ASN A 77 3.67 18.82 4.09
N SER A 78 3.29 17.54 4.10
CA SER A 78 2.57 16.97 5.22
C SER A 78 3.34 15.83 5.90
N GLY A 79 4.30 16.23 6.72
CA GLY A 79 5.16 15.34 7.52
C GLY A 79 4.38 14.27 8.28
N THR A 80 4.77 13.02 8.11
CA THR A 80 4.09 11.83 8.61
C THR A 80 5.13 10.85 9.16
N THR A 81 4.83 10.25 10.31
CA THR A 81 5.65 9.22 10.93
C THR A 81 4.86 7.92 11.04
N ILE A 82 5.50 6.79 10.77
CA ILE A 82 4.95 5.45 10.96
C ILE A 82 5.83 4.69 11.97
N LYS A 83 5.20 4.20 13.04
CA LYS A 83 5.84 3.44 14.12
C LYS A 83 5.09 2.14 14.38
N GLY A 84 5.79 1.03 14.60
CA GLY A 84 5.16 -0.23 15.00
C GLY A 84 5.96 -1.45 14.54
N PRO A 85 5.40 -2.66 14.67
CA PRO A 85 4.09 -2.93 15.28
C PRO A 85 4.08 -2.65 16.79
N LYS A 86 2.92 -2.34 17.36
CA LYS A 86 2.67 -2.50 18.80
C LYS A 86 1.30 -3.13 19.02
N LYS A 87 1.16 -3.86 20.13
CA LYS A 87 -0.14 -4.34 20.60
C LYS A 87 -1.02 -3.16 21.00
N TRP A 88 -2.28 -3.22 20.58
CA TRP A 88 -3.29 -2.23 20.88
C TRP A 88 -4.62 -2.91 21.21
N LEU A 89 -5.14 -2.63 22.39
CA LEU A 89 -6.48 -3.07 22.80
C LEU A 89 -7.52 -2.14 22.18
N ASN A 90 -8.33 -2.65 21.26
CA ASN A 90 -9.42 -1.88 20.65
C ASN A 90 -10.53 -1.67 21.70
N PRO A 91 -10.79 -0.43 22.17
CA PRO A 91 -11.75 -0.18 23.24
C PRO A 91 -13.21 -0.41 22.84
N LYS A 92 -13.51 -0.60 21.54
CA LYS A 92 -14.87 -0.91 21.07
C LYS A 92 -15.14 -2.39 20.94
N THR A 93 -14.12 -3.22 20.77
CA THR A 93 -14.28 -4.66 20.56
C THR A 93 -13.62 -5.48 21.67
N ASN A 94 -12.87 -4.83 22.56
CA ASN A 94 -12.05 -5.47 23.59
C ASN A 94 -11.07 -6.52 23.04
N GLN A 95 -10.65 -6.35 21.78
CA GLN A 95 -9.73 -7.26 21.10
C GLN A 95 -8.35 -6.61 21.03
N GLU A 96 -7.32 -7.33 21.49
CA GLU A 96 -5.93 -6.96 21.26
C GLU A 96 -5.54 -7.28 19.81
N ILE A 97 -5.01 -6.29 19.10
CA ILE A 97 -4.48 -6.45 17.74
C ILE A 97 -3.15 -5.72 17.61
N GLU A 98 -2.27 -6.21 16.74
CA GLU A 98 -1.05 -5.48 16.39
C GLU A 98 -1.34 -4.38 15.38
N VAL A 99 -0.77 -3.19 15.62
CA VAL A 99 -0.98 -2.03 14.77
C VAL A 99 0.32 -1.26 14.50
N TRP A 100 0.37 -0.65 13.32
CA TRP A 100 1.22 0.50 13.04
C TRP A 100 0.48 1.80 13.42
N PHE A 101 1.19 2.68 14.11
CA PHE A 101 0.79 4.03 14.45
C PHE A 101 1.28 4.95 13.33
N ARG A 102 0.34 5.61 12.65
CA ARG A 102 0.62 6.68 11.70
C ARG A 102 0.21 8.00 12.32
N GLU A 103 1.16 8.91 12.48
CA GLU A 103 0.95 10.22 13.09
C GLU A 103 1.43 11.34 12.16
N LYS A 104 0.72 12.47 12.14
CA LYS A 104 1.26 13.69 11.53
C LYS A 104 2.29 14.30 12.47
N MET A 105 3.41 14.78 11.93
CA MET A 105 4.49 15.36 12.74
C MET A 105 4.05 16.56 13.59
N ASN A 106 3.00 17.28 13.15
CA ASN A 106 2.37 18.36 13.91
C ASN A 106 1.33 17.88 14.95
N GLY A 107 1.21 16.58 15.19
CA GLY A 107 0.25 15.96 16.12
C GLY A 107 -1.22 16.01 15.69
N SER A 108 -1.56 16.62 14.55
CA SER A 108 -2.97 16.93 14.22
C SER A 108 -3.83 15.70 13.87
N LYS A 109 -3.20 14.55 13.62
CA LYS A 109 -3.88 13.33 13.19
C LYS A 109 -3.07 12.11 13.58
N GLN A 110 -3.73 11.17 14.25
CA GLN A 110 -3.23 9.84 14.56
C GLN A 110 -4.18 8.79 13.96
N GLN A 111 -3.62 7.76 13.36
CA GLN A 111 -4.37 6.67 12.73
C GLN A 111 -3.66 5.36 13.00
N PHE A 112 -4.42 4.30 13.30
CA PHE A 112 -3.85 2.98 13.51
C PHE A 112 -4.21 2.07 12.34
N PHE A 113 -3.24 1.29 11.89
CA PHE A 113 -3.35 0.39 10.76
C PHE A 113 -2.90 -1.00 11.16
N THR A 114 -3.54 -2.02 10.63
CA THR A 114 -3.21 -3.43 10.88
C THR A 114 -3.21 -4.20 9.56
N CYS A 115 -2.63 -5.39 9.55
CA CYS A 115 -2.69 -6.25 8.40
C CYS A 115 -4.12 -6.65 8.01
N ASN A 116 -4.30 -6.88 6.73
CA ASN A 116 -5.51 -7.43 6.17
C ASN A 116 -5.13 -8.43 5.08
N GLU A 117 -5.92 -9.50 4.91
CA GLU A 117 -5.72 -10.49 3.85
C GLU A 117 -5.67 -9.89 2.44
N LYS A 118 -6.26 -8.69 2.27
CA LYS A 118 -6.32 -7.94 1.02
C LYS A 118 -5.57 -6.60 1.11
N GLY A 119 -4.54 -6.50 1.95
CA GLY A 119 -3.67 -5.32 2.08
C GLY A 119 -3.53 -4.81 3.51
N ILE A 120 -3.73 -3.52 3.73
CA ILE A 120 -3.62 -2.88 5.05
C ILE A 120 -4.95 -2.24 5.41
N GLY A 121 -5.45 -2.53 6.61
CA GLY A 121 -6.72 -1.99 7.12
C GLY A 121 -6.51 -0.88 8.13
N ARG A 122 -7.32 0.19 8.05
CA ARG A 122 -7.37 1.23 9.10
C ARG A 122 -8.32 0.78 10.20
N VAL A 123 -7.88 0.78 11.45
CA VAL A 123 -8.68 0.39 12.62
C VAL A 123 -9.03 1.57 13.52
N TYR A 124 -8.25 2.66 13.48
CA TYR A 124 -8.52 3.88 14.23
C TYR A 124 -8.14 5.15 13.46
N ASP A 125 -8.85 6.25 13.72
CA ASP A 125 -8.56 7.60 13.23
C ASP A 125 -8.99 8.62 14.29
N SER A 126 -8.06 9.40 14.83
CA SER A 126 -8.31 10.32 15.96
C SER A 126 -9.17 11.52 15.59
N ARG A 127 -9.32 11.83 14.30
CA ARG A 127 -10.08 13.01 13.86
C ARG A 127 -11.55 12.89 14.23
N ARG A 128 -12.17 14.03 14.55
CA ARG A 128 -13.61 14.15 14.88
C ARG A 128 -14.03 13.27 16.07
N GLY A 129 -13.27 13.33 17.16
CA GLY A 129 -13.58 12.62 18.41
C GLY A 129 -13.21 11.14 18.42
N GLY A 130 -12.38 10.67 17.47
CA GLY A 130 -11.99 9.27 17.38
C GLY A 130 -13.02 8.40 16.64
N ARG A 131 -12.55 7.65 15.64
CA ARG A 131 -13.36 6.71 14.86
C ARG A 131 -12.71 5.35 14.84
N TYR A 132 -13.47 4.34 15.23
CA TYR A 132 -13.07 2.94 15.24
C TYR A 132 -13.68 2.23 14.02
N TYR A 133 -12.88 1.42 13.35
CA TYR A 133 -13.29 0.71 12.14
C TYR A 133 -13.27 -0.81 12.39
N LYS A 134 -14.28 -1.50 11.85
CA LYS A 134 -14.34 -2.97 11.88
C LYS A 134 -13.21 -3.57 11.05
N LEU A 135 -12.66 -4.69 11.53
CA LEU A 135 -11.72 -5.52 10.76
C LEU A 135 -12.35 -5.98 9.43
N GLY A 136 -11.48 -6.25 8.45
CA GLY A 136 -11.89 -6.65 7.09
C GLY A 136 -12.06 -5.48 6.10
N ARG A 137 -11.88 -4.22 6.54
CA ARG A 137 -11.80 -3.06 5.64
C ARG A 137 -10.35 -2.79 5.26
N CYS A 138 -10.00 -2.95 4.00
CA CYS A 138 -8.70 -2.50 3.49
C CYS A 138 -8.74 -1.01 3.12
N LYS A 139 -7.66 -0.29 3.37
CA LYS A 139 -7.42 1.11 2.99
C LYS A 139 -6.34 1.25 1.91
N PHE A 140 -5.44 0.30 1.85
CA PHE A 140 -4.14 0.39 1.21
C PHE A 140 -3.75 -0.98 0.65
N PRO A 141 -3.27 -1.08 -0.61
CA PRO A 141 -2.83 -2.35 -1.17
C PRO A 141 -1.51 -2.80 -0.53
N ALA A 142 -1.38 -4.10 -0.32
CA ALA A 142 -0.18 -4.81 0.12
C ALA A 142 -0.42 -6.33 0.01
N GLY A 143 0.65 -7.13 0.06
CA GLY A 143 0.58 -8.58 -0.05
C GLY A 143 0.40 -9.09 -1.48
N PHE A 144 0.02 -10.36 -1.62
CA PHE A 144 -0.11 -11.05 -2.92
C PHE A 144 -1.39 -10.71 -3.67
N GLY A 145 -1.38 -10.97 -4.99
CA GLY A 145 -2.59 -11.05 -5.81
C GLY A 145 -3.11 -9.72 -6.36
N TRP A 146 -2.23 -8.75 -6.65
CA TRP A 146 -2.63 -7.46 -7.24
C TRP A 146 -2.40 -7.43 -8.74
N SER A 147 -3.35 -6.86 -9.49
CA SER A 147 -3.20 -6.64 -10.94
C SER A 147 -3.68 -5.23 -11.28
N ILE A 148 -3.07 -4.64 -12.31
CA ILE A 148 -3.44 -3.31 -12.79
C ILE A 148 -4.84 -3.36 -13.42
N GLY A 149 -5.69 -2.38 -13.10
CA GLY A 149 -7.07 -2.26 -13.59
C GLY A 149 -8.07 -3.19 -12.89
N VAL A 150 -7.63 -4.06 -11.99
CA VAL A 150 -8.52 -5.02 -11.30
C VAL A 150 -8.95 -4.48 -9.94
N GLN A 151 -10.25 -4.29 -9.78
CA GLN A 151 -10.86 -3.85 -8.53
C GLN A 151 -10.91 -4.98 -7.48
N ARG A 152 -10.17 -4.82 -6.39
CA ARG A 152 -10.18 -5.74 -5.25
C ARG A 152 -11.15 -5.24 -4.17
N LYS A 153 -12.27 -5.95 -4.02
CA LYS A 153 -13.27 -5.66 -2.99
C LYS A 153 -12.87 -6.22 -1.62
N CYS A 154 -13.01 -5.37 -0.61
CA CYS A 154 -12.98 -5.70 0.81
C CYS A 154 -14.39 -5.52 1.40
N LYS A 155 -14.56 -5.64 2.72
CA LYS A 155 -15.90 -5.65 3.35
C LYS A 155 -16.80 -4.47 2.96
N SER A 156 -16.28 -3.25 2.97
CA SER A 156 -17.03 -2.03 2.62
C SER A 156 -16.15 -0.99 1.93
N THR A 157 -15.08 -1.47 1.32
CA THR A 157 -14.04 -0.67 0.66
C THR A 157 -13.53 -1.43 -0.55
N MET A 158 -12.88 -0.72 -1.45
CA MET A 158 -12.32 -1.28 -2.68
C MET A 158 -11.03 -0.56 -3.03
N ILE A 159 -10.10 -1.28 -3.65
CA ILE A 159 -8.81 -0.76 -4.12
C ILE A 159 -8.60 -1.23 -5.56
N GLU A 160 -7.97 -0.39 -6.37
CA GLU A 160 -7.57 -0.70 -7.74
C GLU A 160 -6.20 -0.11 -7.98
N ILE A 161 -5.24 -0.93 -8.42
CA ILE A 161 -3.94 -0.45 -8.88
C ILE A 161 -4.15 0.12 -10.27
N ILE A 162 -3.79 1.40 -10.48
CA ILE A 162 -3.99 2.08 -11.76
C ILE A 162 -2.67 2.31 -12.51
N LYS A 163 -1.54 2.33 -11.78
CA LYS A 163 -0.23 2.60 -12.36
C LYS A 163 0.88 1.94 -11.56
N ILE A 164 1.90 1.47 -12.26
CA ILE A 164 3.18 1.02 -11.71
C ILE A 164 4.29 1.75 -12.47
N ASP A 165 5.23 2.35 -11.74
CA ASP A 165 6.42 2.95 -12.33
C ASP A 165 7.66 2.11 -11.99
N LEU A 166 8.47 1.82 -13.01
CA LEU A 166 9.76 1.15 -12.89
C LEU A 166 10.90 2.11 -13.21
N ASN A 167 12.06 1.92 -12.57
CA ASN A 167 13.29 2.66 -12.90
C ASN A 167 13.99 2.03 -14.12
N SER A 168 15.21 2.49 -14.42
CA SER A 168 16.01 1.99 -15.54
C SER A 168 16.34 0.50 -15.47
N ASP A 169 16.38 -0.04 -14.26
CA ASP A 169 16.81 -1.39 -13.92
C ASP A 169 15.60 -2.31 -13.69
N ASN A 170 14.39 -1.86 -14.05
CA ASN A 170 13.12 -2.55 -13.82
C ASN A 170 12.79 -2.82 -12.34
N ASP A 171 13.39 -2.06 -11.43
CA ASP A 171 12.98 -2.03 -10.03
C ASP A 171 11.71 -1.21 -9.86
N LEU A 172 10.80 -1.74 -9.04
CA LEU A 172 9.59 -1.05 -8.64
C LEU A 172 9.94 0.25 -7.95
N SER A 173 9.60 1.36 -8.58
CA SER A 173 9.84 2.70 -8.04
C SER A 173 8.60 3.27 -7.39
N ALA A 174 7.42 3.08 -8.00
CA ALA A 174 6.17 3.59 -7.45
C ALA A 174 4.94 2.79 -7.88
N ILE A 175 3.86 2.94 -7.09
CA ILE A 175 2.54 2.43 -7.43
C ILE A 175 1.51 3.53 -7.18
N GLU A 176 0.57 3.70 -8.10
CA GLU A 176 -0.63 4.51 -7.89
C GLU A 176 -1.87 3.62 -7.82
N PHE A 177 -2.78 3.98 -6.92
CA PHE A 177 -4.01 3.23 -6.73
C PHE A 177 -5.15 4.12 -6.25
N LYS A 178 -6.36 3.74 -6.64
CA LYS A 178 -7.59 4.38 -6.21
C LYS A 178 -8.17 3.62 -5.02
N TRP A 179 -8.83 4.34 -4.12
CA TRP A 179 -9.60 3.73 -3.02
C TRP A 179 -11.01 4.29 -2.96
N TRP A 180 -11.96 3.39 -2.71
CA TRP A 180 -13.37 3.71 -2.52
C TRP A 180 -13.87 3.22 -1.17
N TYR A 181 -14.91 3.90 -0.67
CA TYR A 181 -15.71 3.41 0.45
C TYR A 181 -17.18 3.26 0.05
N LYS A 182 -17.85 2.29 0.67
CA LYS A 182 -19.31 2.13 0.54
C LYS A 182 -20.02 3.16 1.43
N ASN A 183 -20.84 4.02 0.84
CA ASN A 183 -21.66 4.99 1.55
C ASN A 183 -22.91 4.34 2.19
N LYS A 184 -23.72 5.12 2.91
CA LYS A 184 -24.95 4.62 3.58
C LYS A 184 -25.98 4.03 2.61
N LYS A 185 -26.00 4.48 1.34
CA LYS A 185 -26.87 3.97 0.27
C LYS A 185 -26.30 2.74 -0.43
N GLY A 186 -25.16 2.22 0.04
CA GLY A 186 -24.51 1.07 -0.55
C GLY A 186 -23.69 1.33 -1.81
N LYS A 187 -23.58 2.59 -2.26
CA LYS A 187 -22.77 2.97 -3.43
C LYS A 187 -21.29 3.14 -3.04
N HIS A 188 -20.38 2.64 -3.87
CA HIS A 188 -18.95 2.92 -3.72
C HIS A 188 -18.63 4.33 -4.22
N ILE A 189 -18.02 5.13 -3.36
CA ILE A 189 -17.62 6.51 -3.64
C ILE A 189 -16.10 6.57 -3.62
N HIS A 190 -15.53 7.09 -4.70
CA HIS A 190 -14.09 7.34 -4.79
C HIS A 190 -13.72 8.37 -3.73
N ASP A 191 -12.71 8.06 -2.92
CA ASP A 191 -12.26 8.98 -1.88
C ASP A 191 -11.03 9.74 -2.36
N HIS A 192 -10.00 8.98 -2.76
CA HIS A 192 -8.69 9.49 -3.14
C HIS A 192 -7.99 8.48 -4.04
N THR A 193 -7.09 9.01 -4.85
CA THR A 193 -5.97 8.29 -5.44
C THR A 193 -4.73 8.52 -4.58
N TYR A 194 -3.89 7.50 -4.45
CA TYR A 194 -2.70 7.49 -3.62
C TYR A 194 -1.50 7.05 -4.44
N ARG A 195 -0.31 7.46 -4.00
CA ARG A 195 0.98 7.01 -4.52
C ARG A 195 1.83 6.44 -3.39
N TYR A 196 2.49 5.32 -3.69
CA TYR A 196 3.61 4.78 -2.93
C TYR A 196 4.88 4.96 -3.72
N GLU A 197 5.99 5.20 -3.02
CA GLU A 197 7.33 5.20 -3.59
C GLU A 197 8.25 4.29 -2.77
N ALA A 198 9.00 3.45 -3.46
CA ALA A 198 9.96 2.53 -2.86
C ALA A 198 11.05 3.32 -2.12
N GLY A 199 11.33 2.93 -0.87
CA GLY A 199 12.27 3.63 0.01
C GLY A 199 11.73 4.91 0.66
N TYR A 200 10.52 5.38 0.31
CA TYR A 200 9.95 6.62 0.85
C TYR A 200 8.65 6.41 1.62
N GLY A 201 7.75 5.55 1.13
CA GLY A 201 6.45 5.29 1.75
C GLY A 201 5.27 5.84 0.94
N SER A 202 4.15 6.13 1.62
CA SER A 202 2.94 6.69 0.99
C SER A 202 3.06 8.20 0.74
N THR A 203 3.69 8.57 -0.37
CA THR A 203 4.12 9.94 -0.70
C THR A 203 3.02 10.87 -1.19
N ASN A 204 1.95 10.39 -1.84
CA ASN A 204 0.88 11.28 -2.32
C ASN A 204 -0.54 10.79 -2.03
N ALA A 205 -1.46 11.74 -1.93
CA ALA A 205 -2.89 11.53 -1.85
C ALA A 205 -3.66 12.72 -2.47
N TRP A 206 -4.50 12.47 -3.47
CA TRP A 206 -5.29 13.50 -4.15
C TRP A 206 -6.69 12.99 -4.52
N LYS A 207 -7.58 13.91 -4.86
CA LYS A 207 -8.90 13.59 -5.42
C LYS A 207 -8.85 13.81 -6.92
N GLN A 208 -9.50 12.93 -7.68
CA GLN A 208 -9.82 13.14 -9.09
C GLN A 208 -11.25 13.65 -9.18
#